data_AF-A0A260C310-F1
#
_entry.id   AF-A0A260C310-F1
#
_cell.length_a   1.000
_cell.length_b   1.000
_cell.length_c   1.000
_cell.angle_alpha   90.00
_cell.angle_beta   90.00
_cell.angle_gamma   90.00
#
_symmetry.space_group_name_H-M   'P 1'
#
loop_
_entity.id
_entity.type
_entity.pdbx_description
1 polymer ?
#
loop_
_entity_poly.entity_id
_entity_poly.type
_entity_poly.pdbx_seq_one_letter_code
_entity_poly.pdbx_strand_id
1 'polypeptide(L)'
;MTKNHAEKRAARAYAQSHSLPYRQALTSMRAARADRMSLSPFAQRLLIEAVEGCGIRHWARVDEWDGVGRVAITDLGGERFVLTVDSVLVVLREHLDHNPTLRPNDIDSYFADEAVQSILFGGIIYRLELHRGRGLVA
;
A
#
# COMPACT_ATOMS: atom_id res chain seq x y z
N MET A 1 -22.04 -12.87 17.09
CA MET A 1 -20.60 -13.10 17.38
C MET A 1 -20.00 -11.79 17.89
N THR A 2 -19.52 -11.75 19.15
CA THR A 2 -18.99 -10.50 19.72
C THR A 2 -17.54 -10.29 19.31
N LYS A 3 -17.17 -9.02 19.07
CA LYS A 3 -15.82 -8.52 18.68
C LYS A 3 -14.68 -9.14 19.50
N ASN A 4 -14.97 -9.49 20.75
CA ASN A 4 -14.07 -10.08 21.73
C ASN A 4 -13.67 -11.54 21.40
N HIS A 5 -14.55 -12.35 20.77
CA HIS A 5 -14.22 -13.73 20.40
C HIS A 5 -13.31 -13.79 19.17
N ALA A 6 -13.50 -12.89 18.19
CA ALA A 6 -12.66 -12.81 17.00
C ALA A 6 -11.22 -12.36 17.36
N GLU A 7 -11.09 -11.36 18.23
CA GLU A 7 -9.79 -10.88 18.71
C GLU A 7 -9.03 -11.97 19.48
N LYS A 8 -9.69 -12.67 20.41
CA LYS A 8 -9.09 -13.79 21.14
C LYS A 8 -8.62 -14.92 20.21
N ARG A 9 -9.39 -15.23 19.16
CA ARG A 9 -9.03 -16.27 18.18
C ARG A 9 -7.80 -15.86 17.38
N ALA A 10 -7.79 -14.62 16.89
CA ALA A 10 -6.66 -14.09 16.12
C ALA A 10 -5.38 -14.01 16.98
N ALA A 11 -5.49 -13.57 18.24
CA ALA A 11 -4.35 -13.51 19.16
C ALA A 11 -3.77 -14.89 19.50
N ARG A 12 -4.61 -15.93 19.55
CA ARG A 12 -4.14 -17.32 19.72
C ARG A 12 -3.41 -17.83 18.48
N ALA A 13 -3.92 -17.55 17.28
CA ALA A 13 -3.25 -17.91 16.04
C ALA A 13 -1.90 -17.20 15.87
N TYR A 14 -1.83 -15.92 16.25
CA TYR A 14 -0.60 -15.14 16.25
C TYR A 14 0.43 -15.66 17.27
N ALA A 15 -0.03 -16.00 18.48
CA ALA A 15 0.80 -16.60 19.52
C ALA A 15 1.43 -17.92 19.06
N GLN A 16 0.66 -18.80 18.41
CA GLN A 16 1.16 -20.07 17.88
C GLN A 16 2.16 -19.89 16.73
N SER A 17 1.89 -18.98 15.80
CA SER A 17 2.76 -18.76 14.64
C SER A 17 4.10 -18.09 14.98
N HIS A 18 4.18 -17.37 16.10
CA HIS A 18 5.35 -16.59 16.49
C HIS A 18 5.99 -17.08 17.81
N SER A 19 5.53 -18.20 18.38
CA SER A 19 5.99 -18.74 19.67
C SER A 19 5.97 -17.72 20.81
N LEU A 20 4.94 -16.86 20.84
CA LEU A 20 4.80 -15.79 21.84
C LEU A 20 3.74 -16.12 22.90
N PRO A 21 3.91 -15.69 24.15
CA PRO A 21 2.84 -15.72 25.17
C PRO A 21 1.60 -14.97 24.69
N TYR A 22 0.40 -15.51 24.97
CA TYR A 22 -0.89 -14.95 24.51
C TYR A 22 -1.06 -13.44 24.80
N ARG A 23 -0.63 -12.95 25.97
CA ARG A 23 -0.72 -11.52 26.31
C ARG A 23 0.18 -10.66 25.43
N GLN A 24 1.40 -11.12 25.13
CA GLN A 24 2.31 -10.42 24.21
C GLN A 24 1.74 -10.45 22.78
N ALA A 25 1.25 -11.60 22.31
CA ALA A 25 0.59 -11.71 21.02
C ALA A 25 -0.62 -10.76 20.88
N LEU A 26 -1.45 -10.66 21.92
CA LEU A 26 -2.59 -9.74 21.94
C LEU A 26 -2.13 -8.28 21.87
N THR A 27 -1.09 -7.90 22.61
CA THR A 27 -0.53 -6.55 22.58
C THR A 27 0.08 -6.23 21.22
N SER A 28 0.88 -7.13 20.63
CA SER A 28 1.47 -6.95 19.30
C SER A 28 0.40 -6.85 18.22
N MET A 29 -0.66 -7.65 18.28
CA MET A 29 -1.79 -7.55 17.38
C MET A 29 -2.55 -6.23 17.50
N ARG A 30 -2.76 -5.75 18.74
CA ARG A 30 -3.41 -4.46 18.99
C ARG A 30 -2.54 -3.30 18.51
N ALA A 31 -1.23 -3.37 18.72
CA ALA A 31 -0.27 -2.40 18.20
C ALA A 31 -0.29 -2.39 16.67
N ALA A 32 -0.18 -3.56 16.02
CA ALA A 32 -0.27 -3.69 14.57
C ALA A 32 -1.62 -3.19 14.02
N ARG A 33 -2.73 -3.41 14.74
CA ARG A 33 -4.04 -2.88 14.35
C ARG A 33 -4.13 -1.36 14.50
N ALA A 34 -3.62 -0.81 15.59
CA ALA A 34 -3.58 0.63 15.82
C ALA A 34 -2.71 1.32 14.76
N ASP A 35 -1.58 0.70 14.41
CA ASP A 35 -0.67 1.14 13.36
C ASP A 35 -1.29 1.04 11.96
N ARG A 36 -2.05 -0.03 11.66
CA ARG A 36 -2.87 -0.08 10.44
C ARG A 36 -3.91 1.03 10.38
N MET A 37 -4.57 1.32 11.51
CA MET A 37 -5.56 2.39 11.58
C MET A 37 -4.93 3.79 11.43
N SER A 38 -3.69 4.00 11.87
CA SER A 38 -3.00 5.27 11.68
C SER A 38 -2.52 5.46 10.23
N LEU A 39 -2.11 4.39 9.55
CA LEU A 39 -1.57 4.48 8.19
C LEU A 39 -2.60 4.31 7.07
N SER A 40 -3.77 3.74 7.35
CA SER A 40 -4.83 3.48 6.36
C SER A 40 -5.26 4.73 5.55
N PRO A 41 -5.42 5.93 6.13
CA PRO A 41 -5.77 7.12 5.35
C PRO A 41 -4.69 7.49 4.32
N PHE A 42 -3.41 7.25 4.63
CA PHE A 42 -2.30 7.53 3.72
C PHE A 42 -2.20 6.48 2.62
N ALA A 43 -2.42 5.20 2.93
CA ALA A 43 -2.52 4.15 1.92
C ALA A 43 -3.70 4.39 0.95
N GLN A 44 -4.84 4.85 1.47
CA GLN A 44 -5.98 5.23 0.65
C GLN A 44 -5.65 6.42 -0.27
N ARG A 45 -5.05 7.48 0.29
CA ARG A 45 -4.58 8.63 -0.50
C ARG A 45 -3.61 8.20 -1.59
N LEU A 46 -2.67 7.30 -1.28
CA LEU A 46 -1.68 6.81 -2.24
C LEU A 46 -2.34 6.04 -3.39
N LEU A 47 -3.34 5.21 -3.08
CA LEU A 47 -4.10 4.50 -4.11
C LEU A 47 -4.88 5.46 -5.01
N ILE A 48 -5.54 6.48 -4.44
CA ILE A 48 -6.23 7.53 -5.20
C ILE A 48 -5.23 8.24 -6.12
N GLU A 49 -4.06 8.63 -5.60
CA GLU A 49 -3.04 9.31 -6.38
C GLU A 49 -2.51 8.44 -7.53
N ALA A 50 -2.30 7.14 -7.29
CA ALA A 50 -1.86 6.21 -8.33
C ALA A 50 -2.88 6.11 -9.50
N VAL A 51 -4.18 6.09 -9.18
CA VAL A 51 -5.27 5.90 -10.16
C VAL A 51 -5.69 7.21 -10.85
N GLU A 52 -5.77 8.30 -10.09
CA GLU A 52 -6.32 9.60 -10.53
C GLU A 52 -5.22 10.61 -10.87
N GLY A 53 -4.10 10.61 -10.14
CA GLY A 53 -2.91 11.45 -10.38
C GLY A 53 -2.06 11.04 -11.59
N CYS A 54 -2.59 10.13 -12.43
CA CYS A 54 -1.95 9.55 -13.62
C CYS A 54 -0.80 8.56 -13.35
N GLY A 55 -0.52 8.20 -12.09
CA GLY A 55 0.60 7.33 -11.72
C GLY A 55 0.66 6.02 -12.50
N ILE A 56 -0.46 5.33 -12.69
CA ILE A 56 -0.48 4.02 -13.37
C ILE A 56 -1.00 4.07 -14.81
N ARG A 57 -1.60 5.19 -15.23
CA ARG A 57 -2.30 5.29 -16.52
C ARG A 57 -1.36 5.22 -17.73
N HIS A 58 -0.05 5.37 -17.52
CA HIS A 58 0.95 5.26 -18.58
C HIS A 58 1.30 3.80 -18.94
N TRP A 59 1.00 2.83 -18.08
CA TRP A 59 1.27 1.40 -18.31
C TRP A 59 0.12 0.46 -17.96
N ALA A 60 -0.99 0.97 -17.45
CA ALA A 60 -2.16 0.18 -17.14
C ALA A 60 -3.46 0.86 -17.56
N ARG A 61 -4.41 0.04 -18.02
CA ARG A 61 -5.80 0.43 -18.22
C ARG A 61 -6.56 0.18 -16.92
N VAL A 62 -7.24 1.20 -16.41
CA VAL A 62 -8.16 1.05 -15.27
C VAL A 62 -9.47 0.46 -15.79
N ASP A 63 -9.82 -0.73 -15.31
CA ASP A 63 -11.07 -1.41 -15.67
C ASP A 63 -12.22 -1.02 -14.75
N GLU A 64 -11.97 -0.99 -13.45
CA GLU A 64 -12.93 -0.67 -12.41
C GLU A 64 -12.26 0.18 -11.34
N TRP A 65 -12.93 1.23 -10.89
CA TRP A 65 -12.48 2.06 -9.77
C TRP A 65 -13.68 2.45 -8.91
N ASP A 66 -13.60 2.20 -7.60
CA ASP A 66 -14.68 2.55 -6.65
C ASP A 66 -14.56 3.97 -6.09
N GLY A 67 -13.53 4.73 -6.49
CA GLY A 67 -13.27 6.09 -6.01
C GLY A 67 -12.55 6.17 -4.67
N VAL A 68 -12.30 5.03 -4.01
CA VAL A 68 -11.91 5.03 -2.60
C VAL A 68 -10.79 4.03 -2.32
N GLY A 69 -11.01 2.75 -2.55
CA GLY A 69 -10.20 1.71 -1.92
C GLY A 69 -10.00 0.42 -2.70
N ARG A 70 -10.61 0.29 -3.88
CA ARG A 70 -10.45 -0.88 -4.74
C ARG A 70 -10.40 -0.49 -6.21
N VAL A 71 -9.32 -0.88 -6.88
CA VAL A 71 -9.17 -0.73 -8.33
C VAL A 71 -8.90 -2.09 -8.96
N ALA A 72 -9.50 -2.34 -10.13
CA ALA A 72 -9.10 -3.41 -11.03
C ALA A 72 -8.41 -2.78 -12.25
N ILE A 73 -7.25 -3.30 -12.61
CA ILE A 73 -6.47 -2.82 -13.75
C ILE A 73 -6.05 -3.97 -14.65
N THR A 74 -5.82 -3.68 -15.91
CA THR A 74 -5.13 -4.55 -16.86
C THR A 74 -3.83 -3.89 -17.28
N ASP A 75 -2.69 -4.57 -17.15
CA ASP A 75 -1.39 -4.04 -17.57
C ASP A 75 -1.20 -4.08 -19.11
N LEU A 76 -0.06 -3.61 -19.61
CA LEU A 76 0.25 -3.70 -21.05
C LEU A 76 0.41 -5.15 -21.55
N GLY A 77 0.74 -6.09 -20.66
CA GLY A 77 0.82 -7.53 -20.96
C GLY A 77 -0.55 -8.20 -21.10
N GLY A 78 -1.63 -7.52 -20.72
CA GLY A 78 -3.00 -8.05 -20.72
C GLY A 78 -3.37 -8.81 -19.44
N GLU A 79 -2.51 -8.82 -18.43
CA GLU A 79 -2.78 -9.43 -17.13
C GLU A 79 -3.63 -8.50 -16.26
N ARG A 80 -4.64 -9.08 -15.59
CA ARG A 80 -5.58 -8.34 -14.76
C ARG A 80 -5.25 -8.48 -13.28
N PHE A 81 -5.17 -7.35 -12.60
CA PHE A 81 -4.87 -7.26 -11.18
C PHE A 81 -5.98 -6.53 -10.41
N VAL A 82 -6.08 -6.83 -9.11
CA VAL A 82 -6.95 -6.11 -8.16
C VAL A 82 -6.10 -5.57 -7.03
N LEU A 83 -6.11 -4.25 -6.87
CA LEU A 83 -5.41 -3.54 -5.81
C LEU A 83 -6.41 -3.04 -4.78
N THR A 84 -6.01 -3.10 -3.52
CA THR A 84 -6.80 -2.64 -2.38
C THR A 84 -5.98 -1.75 -1.47
N VAL A 85 -6.62 -0.95 -0.63
CA VAL A 85 -5.93 -0.18 0.42
C VAL A 85 -5.04 -1.07 1.28
N ASP A 86 -5.49 -2.30 1.61
CA ASP A 86 -4.71 -3.24 2.41
C ASP A 86 -3.41 -3.67 1.69
N SER A 87 -3.44 -3.86 0.37
CA SER A 87 -2.25 -4.18 -0.43
C SER A 87 -1.26 -3.02 -0.42
N VAL A 88 -1.76 -1.79 -0.58
CA VAL A 88 -0.94 -0.56 -0.56
C VAL A 88 -0.35 -0.31 0.82
N LEU A 89 -1.10 -0.59 1.88
CA LEU A 89 -0.67 -0.42 3.26
C LEU A 89 0.56 -1.27 3.61
N VAL A 90 0.70 -2.46 3.04
CA VAL A 90 1.87 -3.33 3.24
C VAL A 90 3.13 -2.65 2.70
N VAL A 91 3.08 -2.19 1.44
CA VAL A 91 4.24 -1.54 0.79
C VAL A 91 4.55 -0.19 1.40
N LEU A 92 3.53 0.58 1.77
CA LEU A 92 3.70 1.84 2.50
C LEU A 92 4.46 1.62 3.82
N ARG A 93 4.10 0.60 4.59
CA ARG A 93 4.77 0.31 5.86
C ARG A 93 6.22 -0.11 5.62
N GLU A 94 6.44 -1.02 4.68
CA GLU A 94 7.78 -1.47 4.32
C GLU A 94 8.66 -0.29 3.88
N HIS A 95 8.13 0.65 3.10
CA HIS A 95 8.86 1.82 2.68
C HIS A 95 9.24 2.74 3.85
N LEU A 96 8.33 2.98 4.79
CA LEU A 96 8.59 3.78 5.99
C LEU A 96 9.57 3.09 6.95
N ASP A 97 9.49 1.76 7.09
CA ASP A 97 10.40 0.96 7.90
C ASP A 97 11.85 1.05 7.36
N HIS A 98 12.01 1.04 6.03
CA HIS A 98 13.32 1.22 5.38
C HIS A 98 13.80 2.67 5.36
N ASN A 99 12.92 3.64 5.56
CA ASN A 99 13.21 5.08 5.50
C ASN A 99 12.68 5.79 6.76
N PRO A 100 13.28 5.57 7.93
CA PRO A 100 12.73 5.99 9.22
C PRO A 100 12.65 7.52 9.41
N THR A 101 13.29 8.30 8.53
CA THR A 101 13.19 9.77 8.53
C THR A 101 11.99 10.30 7.74
N LEU A 102 11.38 9.48 6.87
CA LEU A 102 10.21 9.86 6.10
C LEU A 102 8.94 9.78 6.95
N ARG A 103 8.06 10.75 6.76
CA ARG A 103 6.70 10.73 7.31
C ARG A 103 5.73 10.29 6.21
N PRO A 104 4.57 9.71 6.55
CA PRO A 104 3.57 9.31 5.56
C PRO A 104 3.12 10.43 4.61
N ASN A 105 3.19 11.70 5.05
CA ASN A 105 2.84 12.86 4.23
C ASN A 105 3.93 13.31 3.25
N ASP A 106 5.16 12.82 3.42
CA ASP A 106 6.29 13.14 2.54
C ASP A 106 6.28 12.29 1.27
N ILE A 107 5.34 11.35 1.18
CA ILE A 107 5.16 10.44 0.06
C ILE A 107 4.41 11.13 -1.07
N ASP A 108 5.02 11.13 -2.25
CA ASP A 108 4.53 11.81 -3.44
C ASP A 108 3.88 10.85 -4.45
N SER A 109 3.41 11.42 -5.56
CA SER A 109 2.78 10.69 -6.66
C SER A 109 3.74 9.79 -7.43
N TYR A 110 5.05 10.08 -7.38
CA TYR A 110 6.07 9.22 -7.99
C TYR A 110 6.17 7.90 -7.23
N PHE A 111 6.22 7.95 -5.90
CA PHE A 111 6.15 6.73 -5.09
C PHE A 111 4.83 5.98 -5.26
N ALA A 112 3.71 6.66 -5.55
CA ALA A 112 2.43 6.00 -5.78
C ALA A 112 2.47 4.98 -6.94
N ASP A 113 3.13 5.35 -8.04
CA ASP A 113 3.37 4.46 -9.18
C ASP A 113 4.30 3.30 -8.80
N GLU A 114 5.46 3.61 -8.20
CA GLU A 114 6.44 2.59 -7.78
C GLU A 114 5.85 1.60 -6.77
N ALA A 115 5.01 2.08 -5.85
CA ALA A 115 4.33 1.24 -4.87
C ALA A 115 3.38 0.26 -5.55
N VAL A 116 2.57 0.73 -6.51
CA VAL A 116 1.68 -0.16 -7.27
C VAL A 116 2.48 -1.19 -8.05
N GLN A 117 3.52 -0.79 -8.77
CA GLN A 117 4.35 -1.74 -9.51
C GLN A 117 5.04 -2.76 -8.61
N SER A 118 5.53 -2.34 -7.45
CA SER A 118 6.15 -3.23 -6.46
C SER A 118 5.15 -4.27 -5.93
N ILE A 119 3.88 -3.90 -5.73
CA ILE A 119 2.82 -4.84 -5.32
C ILE A 119 2.59 -5.90 -6.40
N LEU A 120 2.58 -5.51 -7.67
CA LEU A 120 2.19 -6.40 -8.78
C LEU A 120 3.35 -7.26 -9.28
N PHE A 121 4.55 -6.70 -9.34
CA PHE A 121 5.68 -7.28 -10.05
C PHE A 121 6.88 -7.60 -9.15
N GLY A 122 6.84 -7.21 -7.88
CA GLY A 122 7.99 -7.31 -6.97
C GLY A 122 9.12 -6.33 -7.33
N GLY A 123 8.85 -5.33 -8.17
CA GLY A 123 9.81 -4.33 -8.60
C GLY A 123 9.19 -3.30 -9.56
N ILE A 124 10.01 -2.37 -10.04
CA ILE A 124 9.60 -1.29 -10.95
C ILE A 124 10.02 -1.66 -12.37
N ILE A 125 9.05 -1.80 -13.28
CA ILE A 125 9.26 -2.20 -14.67
C ILE A 125 9.01 -1.03 -15.62
N TYR A 126 7.94 -0.27 -15.36
CA TYR A 126 7.50 0.85 -16.18
C TYR A 126 7.94 2.15 -15.53
N ARG A 127 9.04 2.74 -16.01
CA ARG A 127 9.46 4.06 -15.52
C ARG A 127 8.77 5.14 -16.33
N LEU A 128 8.05 6.03 -15.65
CA LEU A 128 7.61 7.26 -16.24
C LEU A 128 8.85 8.11 -16.55
N GLU A 129 9.21 8.24 -17.84
CA GLU A 129 10.20 9.23 -18.26
C GLU A 129 9.58 10.63 -18.14
N LEU A 130 9.49 11.12 -16.91
CA LEU A 130 9.34 12.55 -16.67
C LEU A 130 10.57 13.20 -17.28
N HIS A 131 10.40 13.82 -18.45
CA HIS A 131 11.38 14.74 -18.96
C HIS A 131 11.55 15.81 -17.88
N ARG A 132 12.56 15.65 -17.01
CA ARG A 132 13.09 16.76 -16.21
C ARG A 132 13.29 17.87 -17.22
N GLY A 133 12.47 18.90 -17.13
CA GLY A 133 12.55 20.05 -18.02
C GLY A 133 14.03 20.41 -18.14
N ARG A 134 14.50 20.45 -19.39
CA ARG A 134 15.77 21.13 -19.69
C ARG A 134 15.75 22.41 -18.88
N GLY A 135 16.79 22.62 -18.08
CA GLY A 135 16.92 23.81 -17.28
C GLY A 135 16.56 25.03 -18.11
N LEU A 136 15.81 25.94 -17.51
CA LEU A 136 15.73 27.31 -18.00
C LEU A 136 17.16 27.84 -18.06
N VAL A 137 17.77 27.75 -19.23
CA VAL A 137 18.86 28.60 -19.67
C VAL A 137 18.21 29.67 -20.53
N ALA A 138 17.95 30.81 -19.90
CA ALA A 138 17.95 32.14 -20.50
C ALA A 138 18.20 33.14 -19.36
#